data_AF-A0A0V0UPQ1-F1
#
_entry.id   AF-A0A0V0UPQ1-F1
#
_cell.length_a   1.000
_cell.length_b   1.000
_cell.length_c   1.000
_cell.angle_alpha   90.00
_cell.angle_beta   90.00
_cell.angle_gamma   90.00
#
_symmetry.space_group_name_H-M   'P 1'
#
loop_
_entity.id
_entity.type
_entity.pdbx_description
1 polymer ?
#
loop_
_entity_poly.entity_id
_entity_poly.type
_entity_poly.pdbx_seq_one_letter_code
_entity_poly.pdbx_strand_id
1 'polypeptide(L)'
;METESISVMLNGESSSQHLHSNEDNPCCICYEDVPLYPVVLPCQHSYCFLCIKGTALNNGFLCPLCRRQFSADYFLKPKLLQDLAAKQNSNNRGDLSQLSGQSEWSWFYEGRNGWWRYDERSNEFIEFAYQQNRQSVEIVIAGKCYIIDFMKLQQSQKNSPHRKRKIKRDNTCATSKGIAGLLLPIDAEQTTSNERSD
;
A
#
# COMPACT_ATOMS: atom_id res chain seq x y z
N MET A 1 -10.80 -52.15 34.22
CA MET A 1 -11.99 -52.90 33.76
C MET A 1 -12.96 -51.86 33.26
N GLU A 2 -12.77 -51.39 32.02
CA GLU A 2 -13.36 -51.99 30.81
C GLU A 2 -14.88 -51.96 30.94
N THR A 3 -15.59 -51.15 30.15
CA THR A 3 -15.85 -51.46 28.74
C THR A 3 -15.89 -50.22 27.82
N GLU A 4 -15.22 -50.34 26.67
CA GLU A 4 -15.35 -49.46 25.50
C GLU A 4 -16.53 -49.86 24.59
N SER A 5 -16.86 -48.94 23.66
CA SER A 5 -17.41 -49.12 22.28
C SER A 5 -18.81 -48.53 22.07
N ILE A 6 -19.17 -47.79 21.00
CA ILE A 6 -18.56 -47.39 19.72
C ILE A 6 -19.35 -46.17 19.15
N SER A 7 -18.60 -45.25 18.51
CA SER A 7 -18.86 -44.36 17.35
C SER A 7 -20.30 -43.96 16.92
N VAL A 8 -20.50 -42.65 16.76
CA VAL A 8 -20.88 -42.06 15.46
C VAL A 8 -20.38 -40.61 15.36
N MET A 9 -19.56 -40.35 14.33
CA MET A 9 -19.25 -39.00 13.85
C MET A 9 -20.44 -38.46 13.05
N LEU A 10 -20.82 -37.19 13.25
CA LEU A 10 -21.30 -36.33 12.16
C LEU A 10 -20.95 -34.85 12.43
N ASN A 11 -20.45 -34.24 11.35
CA ASN A 11 -19.86 -32.93 11.19
C ASN A 11 -20.75 -31.75 11.62
N GLY A 12 -20.09 -30.68 12.08
CA GLY A 12 -20.67 -29.35 12.19
C GLY A 12 -19.57 -28.31 12.08
N GLU A 13 -19.19 -27.98 10.84
CA GLU A 13 -18.39 -26.80 10.54
C GLU A 13 -19.06 -25.56 11.14
N SER A 14 -18.33 -24.81 11.95
CA SER A 14 -18.63 -23.39 12.15
C SER A 14 -17.32 -22.63 11.98
N SER A 15 -17.01 -22.41 10.71
CA SER A 15 -16.00 -21.47 10.25
C SER A 15 -16.39 -20.08 10.73
N SER A 16 -15.95 -19.74 11.94
CA SER A 16 -16.02 -18.40 12.50
C SER A 16 -15.07 -17.53 11.68
N GLN A 17 -15.58 -16.87 10.65
CA GLN A 17 -14.83 -15.84 9.93
C GLN A 17 -14.76 -14.60 10.81
N HIS A 18 -13.88 -14.64 11.82
CA HIS A 18 -13.43 -13.43 12.51
C HIS A 18 -12.66 -12.60 11.48
N LEU A 19 -13.22 -11.43 11.14
CA LEU A 19 -12.51 -10.35 10.45
C LEU A 19 -11.43 -9.85 11.40
N HIS A 20 -10.29 -10.54 11.39
CA HIS A 20 -9.18 -10.20 12.24
C HIS A 20 -8.60 -8.84 11.83
N SER A 21 -8.21 -8.07 12.85
CA SER A 21 -7.48 -6.81 12.75
C SER A 21 -6.29 -6.90 11.80
N ASN A 22 -5.82 -5.76 11.27
CA ASN A 22 -4.61 -5.70 10.43
C ASN A 22 -3.35 -6.30 11.09
N GLU A 23 -3.37 -6.49 12.42
CA GLU A 23 -2.29 -7.09 13.21
C GLU A 23 -2.18 -8.62 13.07
N ASP A 24 -3.24 -9.30 12.63
CA ASP A 24 -3.28 -10.77 12.54
C ASP A 24 -2.91 -11.32 11.16
N ASN A 25 -2.56 -10.46 10.21
CA ASN A 25 -2.20 -10.85 8.84
C ASN A 25 -0.91 -10.14 8.38
N PRO A 26 0.26 -10.55 8.91
CA PRO A 26 1.54 -9.99 8.50
C PRO A 26 1.78 -10.18 7.00
N CYS A 27 2.49 -9.25 6.37
CA CYS A 27 2.81 -9.38 4.96
C CYS A 27 3.95 -10.36 4.76
N CYS A 28 3.69 -11.55 4.23
CA CYS A 28 4.73 -12.58 4.03
C CYS A 28 5.80 -12.25 2.95
N ILE A 29 5.72 -11.08 2.30
CA ILE A 29 6.72 -10.63 1.32
C ILE A 29 7.78 -9.76 1.99
N CYS A 30 7.38 -8.81 2.85
CA CYS A 30 8.31 -7.94 3.57
C CYS A 30 8.50 -8.33 5.04
N TYR A 31 7.72 -9.30 5.53
CA TYR A 31 7.73 -9.79 6.91
C TYR A 31 7.37 -8.74 7.97
N GLU A 32 6.70 -7.67 7.55
CA GLU A 32 6.22 -6.63 8.44
C GLU A 32 4.87 -7.04 9.03
N ASP A 33 4.71 -6.85 10.34
CA ASP A 33 3.53 -7.27 11.09
C ASP A 33 2.27 -6.51 10.63
N VAL A 34 2.41 -5.22 10.33
CA VAL A 34 1.30 -4.37 9.87
C VAL A 34 1.45 -4.08 8.38
N PRO A 35 0.66 -4.66 7.47
CA PRO A 35 0.80 -4.38 6.03
C PRO A 35 0.41 -2.94 5.67
N LEU A 36 1.20 -2.27 4.82
CA LEU A 36 0.83 -0.96 4.26
C LEU A 36 -0.16 -1.10 3.11
N TYR A 37 -1.32 -0.46 3.25
CA TYR A 37 -2.41 -0.51 2.29
C TYR A 37 -2.73 -1.98 1.91
N PRO A 38 -3.19 -2.79 2.88
CA PRO A 38 -3.40 -4.22 2.68
C PRO A 38 -4.40 -4.45 1.54
N VAL A 39 -3.96 -5.17 0.52
CA VAL A 39 -4.82 -5.59 -0.60
C VAL A 39 -5.13 -7.07 -0.48
N VAL A 40 -6.36 -7.46 -0.83
CA VAL A 40 -6.83 -8.85 -0.73
C VAL A 40 -7.02 -9.45 -2.12
N LEU A 41 -6.13 -10.34 -2.53
CA LEU A 41 -6.23 -11.01 -3.82
C LEU A 41 -7.52 -11.85 -3.93
N PRO A 42 -7.97 -12.24 -5.14
CA PRO A 42 -9.16 -13.10 -5.32
C PRO A 42 -9.08 -14.46 -4.61
N CYS A 43 -7.89 -14.89 -4.21
CA CYS A 43 -7.67 -16.08 -3.40
C CYS A 43 -7.74 -15.84 -1.88
N GLN A 44 -8.14 -14.63 -1.45
CA GLN A 44 -8.29 -14.17 -0.07
C GLN A 44 -6.98 -13.96 0.72
N HIS A 45 -5.81 -14.15 0.12
CA HIS A 45 -4.53 -13.77 0.73
C HIS A 45 -4.29 -12.26 0.64
N SER A 46 -3.66 -11.70 1.68
CA SER A 46 -3.37 -10.26 1.78
C SER A 46 -1.87 -9.94 1.84
N TYR A 47 -1.51 -8.76 1.32
CA TYR A 47 -0.15 -8.26 1.24
C TYR A 47 -0.15 -6.72 1.27
N CYS A 48 0.98 -6.09 1.57
CA CYS A 48 1.15 -4.66 1.28
C CYS A 48 0.97 -4.42 -0.22
N PHE A 49 0.30 -3.33 -0.60
CA PHE A 49 0.08 -2.98 -2.00
C PHE A 49 1.37 -2.99 -2.83
N LEU A 50 2.43 -2.32 -2.36
CA LEU A 50 3.71 -2.25 -3.07
C LEU A 50 4.44 -3.59 -3.12
N CYS A 51 4.27 -4.45 -2.12
CA CYS A 51 4.91 -5.76 -2.07
C CYS A 51 4.34 -6.70 -3.14
N ILE A 52 3.01 -6.82 -3.21
CA ILE A 52 2.38 -7.66 -4.22
C ILE A 52 2.50 -7.06 -5.61
N LYS A 53 2.46 -5.72 -5.75
CA LYS A 53 2.73 -5.03 -7.02
C LYS A 53 4.14 -5.30 -7.51
N GLY A 54 5.14 -5.23 -6.64
CA GLY A 54 6.52 -5.57 -6.95
C GLY A 54 6.66 -7.02 -7.39
N THR A 55 6.08 -7.95 -6.62
CA THR A 55 6.13 -9.38 -6.95
C THR A 55 5.47 -9.65 -8.31
N ALA A 56 4.30 -9.09 -8.58
CA ALA A 56 3.57 -9.30 -9.82
C ALA A 56 4.33 -8.79 -11.06
N LEU A 57 4.95 -7.61 -10.95
CA LEU A 57 5.68 -6.99 -12.06
C LEU A 57 7.04 -7.64 -12.37
N ASN A 58 7.62 -8.36 -11.42
CA ASN A 58 8.93 -9.01 -11.60
C ASN A 58 8.80 -10.53 -11.82
N ASN A 59 7.84 -11.19 -11.18
CA ASN A 59 7.72 -12.65 -11.12
C ASN A 59 6.40 -13.18 -11.72
N GLY A 60 5.54 -12.31 -12.26
CA GLY A 60 4.24 -12.66 -12.82
C GLY A 60 3.08 -12.58 -11.83
N PHE A 61 1.86 -12.54 -12.35
CA PHE A 61 0.63 -12.30 -11.58
C PHE A 61 0.12 -13.57 -10.88
N LEU A 62 0.93 -14.08 -9.95
CA LEU A 62 0.65 -15.26 -9.14
C LEU A 62 0.67 -14.89 -7.65
N CYS A 63 -0.27 -15.42 -6.88
CA CYS A 63 -0.29 -15.27 -5.43
C CYS A 63 0.96 -15.92 -4.80
N PRO A 64 1.76 -15.20 -3.99
CA PRO A 64 2.93 -15.77 -3.30
C PRO A 64 2.63 -16.99 -2.42
N LEU A 65 1.46 -17.03 -1.77
CA LEU A 65 1.09 -18.12 -0.85
C LEU A 65 0.52 -19.36 -1.56
N CYS A 66 -0.46 -19.17 -2.45
CA CYS A 66 -1.18 -20.30 -3.07
C CYS A 66 -0.95 -20.47 -4.57
N ARG A 67 -0.14 -19.59 -5.19
CA ARG A 67 0.18 -19.61 -6.62
C ARG A 67 -1.02 -19.44 -7.57
N ARG A 68 -2.21 -19.08 -7.06
CA ARG A 68 -3.37 -18.77 -7.89
C ARG A 68 -3.11 -17.52 -8.74
N GLN A 69 -3.44 -17.59 -10.03
CA GLN A 69 -3.30 -16.47 -10.96
C GLN A 69 -4.34 -15.37 -10.67
N PHE A 70 -3.97 -14.13 -10.93
CA PHE A 70 -4.86 -12.97 -10.90
C PHE A 70 -4.57 -12.03 -12.08
N SER A 71 -5.46 -11.09 -12.40
CA SER A 71 -5.27 -10.18 -13.55
C SER A 71 -4.50 -8.92 -13.16
N ALA A 72 -3.88 -8.27 -14.16
CA ALA A 72 -3.18 -7.00 -13.97
C ALA A 72 -4.11 -5.84 -13.58
N ASP A 73 -5.37 -5.90 -14.01
CA ASP A 73 -6.40 -4.89 -13.72
C ASP A 73 -6.69 -4.76 -12.22
N TYR A 74 -6.29 -5.76 -11.43
CA TYR A 74 -6.41 -5.72 -9.98
C TYR A 74 -5.67 -4.50 -9.37
N PHE A 75 -4.60 -4.02 -9.99
CA PHE A 75 -3.88 -2.82 -9.52
C PHE A 75 -4.51 -1.50 -9.96
N LEU A 76 -5.47 -1.52 -10.89
CA LEU A 76 -6.20 -0.31 -11.32
C LEU A 76 -7.29 0.06 -10.31
N LYS A 77 -7.91 -0.96 -9.69
CA LYS A 77 -8.94 -0.80 -8.65
C LYS A 77 -8.67 -1.80 -7.52
N PRO A 78 -7.61 -1.60 -6.74
CA PRO A 78 -7.26 -2.52 -5.65
C PRO A 78 -8.38 -2.52 -4.60
N LYS A 79 -8.76 -3.71 -4.14
CA LYS A 79 -9.67 -3.84 -3.00
C LYS A 79 -8.85 -3.75 -1.72
N LEU A 80 -8.86 -2.59 -1.09
CA LEU A 80 -8.22 -2.38 0.19
C LEU A 80 -9.04 -3.06 1.29
N LEU A 81 -8.37 -3.72 2.23
CA LEU A 81 -9.04 -4.44 3.32
C LEU A 81 -9.90 -3.49 4.19
N GLN A 82 -9.45 -2.25 4.36
CA GLN A 82 -10.20 -1.18 5.05
C GLN A 82 -11.53 -0.86 4.35
N ASP A 83 -11.58 -0.85 3.01
CA ASP A 83 -12.82 -0.61 2.26
C ASP A 83 -13.80 -1.78 2.34
N LEU A 84 -13.29 -3.01 2.53
CA LEU A 84 -14.11 -4.20 2.74
C LEU A 84 -14.75 -4.17 4.14
N ALA A 85 -14.02 -3.70 5.14
CA ALA A 85 -14.54 -3.51 6.50
C ALA A 85 -15.55 -2.33 6.59
N ALA A 86 -15.28 -1.22 5.90
CA ALA A 86 -16.14 -0.02 5.93
C ALA A 86 -17.52 -0.23 5.28
N LYS A 87 -17.63 -1.11 4.27
CA LYS A 87 -18.91 -1.47 3.64
C LYS A 87 -19.86 -2.27 4.54
N GLN A 88 -19.37 -2.74 5.70
CA GLN A 88 -20.16 -3.46 6.70
C GLN A 88 -20.65 -2.56 7.85
N ASN A 89 -20.14 -1.32 7.96
CA ASN A 89 -20.51 -0.39 9.03
C ASN A 89 -20.76 1.02 8.47
N SER A 90 -21.98 1.26 7.99
CA SER A 90 -22.41 2.51 7.37
C SER A 90 -22.68 3.64 8.38
N ASN A 91 -21.85 3.87 9.40
CA ASN A 91 -22.10 4.93 10.39
C ASN A 91 -20.87 5.46 11.15
N ASN A 92 -19.66 5.40 10.60
CA ASN A 92 -18.55 6.16 11.18
C ASN A 92 -17.54 6.59 10.12
N ARG A 93 -17.76 7.76 9.51
CA ARG A 93 -16.69 8.52 8.88
C ARG A 93 -15.89 9.20 10.00
N GLY A 94 -15.08 8.41 10.70
CA GLY A 94 -14.10 8.94 11.63
C GLY A 94 -13.09 9.78 10.86
N ASP A 95 -13.05 11.06 11.17
CA ASP A 95 -12.00 11.98 10.73
C ASP A 95 -10.66 11.50 11.31
N LEU A 96 -9.83 10.90 10.46
CA LEU A 96 -8.52 10.34 10.83
C LEU A 96 -7.44 11.41 11.05
N SER A 97 -7.79 12.70 11.02
CA SER A 97 -6.80 13.78 11.07
C SER A 97 -6.32 14.20 12.46
N GLN A 98 -6.88 13.68 13.56
CA GLN A 98 -6.75 14.35 14.86
C GLN A 98 -6.18 13.53 16.04
N LEU A 99 -5.57 12.36 15.82
CA LEU A 99 -4.97 11.57 16.92
C LEU A 99 -3.66 10.88 16.52
N SER A 100 -2.55 11.62 16.54
CA SER A 100 -1.15 11.20 16.82
C SER A 100 -0.15 12.03 15.99
N GLY A 101 1.06 12.25 16.51
CA GLY A 101 2.07 13.21 16.04
C GLY A 101 2.67 12.92 14.67
N GLN A 102 1.84 12.93 13.63
CA GLN A 102 2.23 12.85 12.23
C GLN A 102 3.04 14.11 11.86
N SER A 103 4.19 13.91 11.23
CA SER A 103 5.03 14.99 10.71
C SER A 103 4.20 15.92 9.80
N GLU A 104 4.37 17.24 9.98
CA GLU A 104 3.78 18.26 9.10
C GLU A 104 4.24 18.10 7.64
N TRP A 105 5.32 17.37 7.42
CA TRP A 105 6.00 17.24 6.13
C TRP A 105 5.86 15.85 5.52
N SER A 106 5.53 15.83 4.24
CA SER A 106 5.52 14.65 3.39
C SER A 106 6.42 14.84 2.16
N TRP A 107 6.95 13.73 1.66
CA TRP A 107 7.69 13.66 0.41
C TRP A 107 6.79 13.19 -0.73
N PHE A 108 7.02 13.79 -1.88
CA PHE A 108 6.25 13.55 -3.09
C PHE A 108 7.19 13.22 -4.25
N TYR A 109 6.69 12.46 -5.23
CA TYR A 109 7.36 12.20 -6.50
C TYR A 109 6.46 12.51 -7.68
N GLU A 110 7.06 13.04 -8.74
CA GLU A 110 6.36 13.47 -9.94
C GLU A 110 5.78 12.27 -10.70
N GLY A 111 4.49 12.35 -11.02
CA GLY A 111 3.78 11.46 -11.91
C GLY A 111 3.38 12.15 -13.22
N ARG A 112 2.62 11.45 -14.07
CA ARG A 112 1.96 12.11 -15.21
C ARG A 112 0.92 13.08 -14.64
N ASN A 113 1.09 14.37 -14.92
CA ASN A 113 0.17 15.44 -14.56
C ASN A 113 -0.16 15.52 -13.07
N GLY A 114 0.87 15.54 -12.22
CA GLY A 114 0.70 15.76 -10.78
C GLY A 114 1.68 14.99 -9.91
N TRP A 115 1.49 15.11 -8.60
CA TRP A 115 2.40 14.57 -7.58
C TRP A 115 1.76 13.38 -6.87
N TRP A 116 2.57 12.37 -6.58
CA TRP A 116 2.21 11.25 -5.72
C TRP A 116 2.95 11.38 -4.41
N ARG A 117 2.31 11.03 -3.30
CA ARG A 117 3.00 10.87 -2.03
C ARG A 117 3.74 9.53 -2.00
N TYR A 118 4.91 9.50 -1.37
CA TYR A 118 5.52 8.23 -0.97
C TYR A 118 4.64 7.52 0.06
N ASP A 119 4.75 6.19 0.14
CA ASP A 119 4.15 5.45 1.24
C ASP A 119 4.79 5.84 2.58
N GLU A 120 4.08 5.59 3.68
CA GLU A 120 4.45 6.05 5.03
C GLU A 120 5.88 5.65 5.44
N ARG A 121 6.25 4.37 5.28
CA ARG A 121 7.59 3.89 5.63
C ARG A 121 8.68 4.55 4.78
N SER A 122 8.47 4.62 3.46
CA SER A 122 9.41 5.31 2.58
C SER A 122 9.52 6.79 2.96
N ASN A 123 8.40 7.45 3.26
CA ASN A 123 8.35 8.85 3.64
C ASN A 123 9.15 9.13 4.91
N GLU A 124 8.92 8.35 5.97
CA GLU A 124 9.65 8.46 7.24
C GLU A 124 11.15 8.25 7.04
N PHE A 125 11.54 7.23 6.27
CA PHE A 125 12.94 6.93 6.04
C PHE A 125 13.65 8.01 5.20
N ILE A 126 12.97 8.55 4.17
CA ILE A 126 13.46 9.68 3.39
C ILE A 126 13.61 10.92 4.28
N GLU A 127 12.59 11.24 5.07
CA GLU A 127 12.61 12.40 5.97
C GLU A 127 13.71 12.29 7.01
N PHE A 128 13.88 11.11 7.63
CA PHE A 128 14.97 10.84 8.56
C PHE A 128 16.33 11.09 7.90
N ALA A 129 16.58 10.53 6.71
CA ALA A 129 17.84 10.73 6.01
C ALA A 129 18.10 12.21 5.66
N TYR A 130 17.06 12.93 5.26
CA TYR A 130 17.13 14.36 4.96
C TYR A 130 17.48 15.19 6.20
N GLN A 131 16.82 14.94 7.34
CA GLN A 131 17.08 15.63 8.61
C GLN A 131 18.50 15.40 9.14
N GLN A 132 19.13 14.28 8.77
CA GLN A 132 20.54 14.00 9.06
C GLN A 132 21.50 14.70 8.09
N ASN A 133 21.03 15.63 7.26
CA ASN A 133 21.81 16.35 6.24
C ASN A 133 22.55 15.41 5.26
N ARG A 134 22.01 14.22 5.01
CA ARG A 134 22.55 13.34 3.96
C ARG A 134 22.30 13.97 2.60
N GLN A 135 23.20 13.72 1.65
CA GLN A 135 23.02 14.17 0.26
C GLN A 135 22.08 13.26 -0.54
N SER A 136 21.98 11.99 -0.13
CA SER A 136 21.08 11.01 -0.75
C SER A 136 20.73 9.86 0.20
N VAL A 137 19.72 9.08 -0.18
CA VAL A 137 19.36 7.82 0.46
C VAL A 137 18.92 6.80 -0.57
N GLU A 138 19.18 5.51 -0.31
CA GLU A 138 18.68 4.40 -1.12
C GLU A 138 17.42 3.81 -0.51
N ILE A 139 16.38 3.60 -1.33
CA ILE A 139 15.11 3.01 -0.90
C ILE A 139 14.65 1.93 -1.89
N VAL A 140 13.82 0.99 -1.43
CA VAL A 140 13.22 -0.05 -2.26
C VAL A 140 11.74 0.24 -2.47
N ILE A 141 11.33 0.38 -3.73
CA ILE A 141 9.92 0.61 -4.10
C ILE A 141 9.50 -0.48 -5.08
N ALA A 142 8.50 -1.28 -4.68
CA ALA A 142 7.98 -2.39 -5.48
C ALA A 142 9.09 -3.32 -6.02
N GLY A 143 10.04 -3.69 -5.15
CA GLY A 143 11.15 -4.59 -5.48
C GLY A 143 12.28 -3.98 -6.31
N LYS A 144 12.29 -2.65 -6.52
CA LYS A 144 13.36 -1.96 -7.27
C LYS A 144 14.06 -0.94 -6.38
N CYS A 145 15.40 -0.89 -6.46
CA CYS A 145 16.21 0.07 -5.72
C CYS A 145 16.24 1.43 -6.43
N TYR A 146 15.99 2.49 -5.67
CA TYR A 146 16.04 3.87 -6.11
C TYR A 146 16.99 4.66 -5.24
N ILE A 147 17.66 5.64 -5.86
CA ILE A 147 18.41 6.68 -5.18
C ILE A 147 17.51 7.91 -5.13
N ILE A 148 17.32 8.43 -3.92
CA ILE A 148 16.72 9.72 -3.65
C ILE A 148 17.86 10.72 -3.46
N ASP A 149 18.05 11.61 -4.42
CA ASP A 149 19.10 12.64 -4.42
C ASP A 149 18.50 13.96 -3.93
N PHE A 150 18.87 14.36 -2.72
CA PHE A 150 18.35 15.57 -2.07
C PHE A 150 18.94 16.85 -2.68
N MET A 151 20.15 16.76 -3.23
CA MET A 151 20.81 17.90 -3.88
C MET A 151 20.16 18.25 -5.22
N LYS A 152 19.73 17.23 -5.96
CA LYS A 152 19.06 17.39 -7.26
C LYS A 152 17.54 17.38 -7.17
N LEU A 153 16.98 17.12 -5.99
CA LEU A 153 15.55 16.86 -5.77
C LEU A 153 14.99 15.88 -6.80
N GLN A 154 15.64 14.72 -6.91
CA GLN A 154 15.29 13.73 -7.91
C GLN A 154 15.40 12.30 -7.38
N GLN A 155 14.45 11.47 -7.79
CA GLN A 155 14.50 10.00 -7.70
C GLN A 155 15.06 9.42 -9.01
N SER A 156 15.99 8.47 -8.93
CA SER A 156 16.45 7.67 -10.08
C SER A 156 16.57 6.18 -9.71
N GLN A 157 16.29 5.28 -10.65
CA GLN A 157 16.47 3.84 -10.42
C GLN A 157 17.96 3.48 -10.50
N LYS A 158 18.48 2.76 -9.50
CA LYS A 158 19.92 2.43 -9.39
C LYS A 158 20.46 1.68 -10.62
N ASN A 159 19.67 0.74 -11.13
CA ASN A 159 20.03 -0.09 -12.30
C ASN A 159 19.55 0.49 -13.64
N SER A 160 18.89 1.65 -13.65
CA SER A 160 18.32 2.26 -14.87
C SER A 160 18.22 3.78 -14.71
N PRO A 161 19.35 4.49 -14.77
CA PRO A 161 19.44 5.90 -14.35
C PRO A 161 18.71 6.87 -15.29
N HIS A 162 18.26 6.43 -16.47
CA HIS A 162 17.49 7.27 -17.40
C HIS A 162 16.07 7.57 -16.91
N ARG A 163 15.48 6.69 -16.09
CA ARG A 163 14.14 6.93 -15.54
C ARG A 163 14.26 7.75 -14.26
N LYS A 164 14.00 9.04 -14.40
CA LYS A 164 14.08 10.04 -13.34
C LYS A 164 12.72 10.64 -13.07
N ARG A 165 12.46 10.98 -11.81
CA ARG A 165 11.28 11.75 -11.39
C ARG A 165 11.75 12.85 -10.47
N LYS A 166 11.19 14.06 -10.61
CA LYS A 166 11.38 15.09 -9.60
C LYS A 166 10.75 14.63 -8.28
N ILE A 167 11.33 15.07 -7.19
CA ILE A 167 10.76 14.90 -5.85
C ILE A 167 10.60 16.27 -5.19
N LYS A 168 9.72 16.35 -4.21
CA LYS A 168 9.60 17.54 -3.35
C LYS A 168 9.25 17.13 -1.93
N ARG A 169 9.61 17.99 -0.97
CA ARG A 169 9.12 17.97 0.40
C ARG A 169 8.12 19.10 0.53
N ASP A 170 6.92 18.79 0.99
CA ASP A 170 5.81 19.73 1.08
C ASP A 170 4.94 19.40 2.29
N ASN A 171 3.99 20.27 2.61
CA ASN A 171 3.05 20.00 3.69
C ASN A 171 2.26 18.71 3.40
N THR A 172 1.99 17.93 4.44
CA THR A 172 1.24 16.66 4.35
C THR A 172 -0.14 16.83 3.70
N CYS A 173 -0.76 18.00 3.83
CA CYS A 173 -2.05 18.34 3.21
C CYS A 173 -1.94 18.84 1.76
N ALA A 174 -0.74 18.94 1.18
CA ALA A 174 -0.58 19.42 -0.19
C ALA A 174 -1.25 18.47 -1.19
N THR A 175 -1.84 19.05 -2.25
CA THR A 175 -2.56 18.31 -3.28
C THR A 175 -1.72 17.21 -3.88
N SER A 176 -2.31 16.02 -3.99
CA SER A 176 -1.68 14.85 -4.58
C SER A 176 -2.68 14.06 -5.39
N LYS A 177 -2.21 13.08 -6.15
CA LYS A 177 -3.07 12.10 -6.83
C LYS A 177 -3.44 10.94 -5.90
N GLY A 178 -2.80 10.86 -4.73
CA GLY A 178 -2.83 9.73 -3.82
C GLY A 178 -1.43 9.26 -3.43
N ILE A 179 -1.33 8.03 -2.94
CA ILE A 179 -0.15 7.49 -2.25
C ILE A 179 0.39 6.27 -2.98
N ALA A 180 1.68 6.26 -3.35
CA ALA A 180 2.35 5.10 -3.94
C ALA A 180 1.67 4.50 -5.21
N GLY A 181 0.84 5.28 -5.90
CA GLY A 181 0.03 4.84 -7.04
C GLY A 181 -1.38 4.33 -6.70
N LEU A 182 -1.80 4.45 -5.44
CA LEU A 182 -3.18 4.27 -4.97
C LEU A 182 -3.91 5.61 -5.02
N LEU A 183 -5.00 5.69 -5.79
CA LEU A 183 -5.89 6.84 -5.75
C LEU A 183 -6.64 6.82 -4.41
N LEU A 184 -6.52 7.88 -3.61
CA LEU A 184 -7.31 8.01 -2.38
C LEU A 184 -8.59 8.82 -2.66
N PRO A 185 -9.68 8.56 -1.91
CA PRO A 185 -10.97 9.20 -2.13
C PRO A 185 -10.99 10.74 -1.95
N ILE A 186 -9.94 11.32 -1.37
CA ILE A 186 -9.87 12.75 -1.04
C ILE A 186 -9.73 13.63 -2.29
N ASP A 187 -9.25 13.09 -3.40
CA ASP A 187 -8.88 13.88 -4.60
C ASP A 187 -9.76 13.60 -5.84
N ALA A 188 -10.78 12.74 -5.71
CA ALA A 188 -11.62 12.32 -6.85
C ALA A 188 -12.56 13.42 -7.38
N GLU A 189 -12.87 14.44 -6.57
CA GLU A 189 -13.82 15.50 -6.95
C GLU A 189 -13.18 16.70 -7.66
N GLN A 190 -11.85 16.80 -7.71
CA GLN A 190 -11.16 17.91 -8.39
C GLN A 190 -10.77 17.63 -9.85
N THR A 191 -10.89 16.38 -10.31
CA THR A 191 -10.46 16.01 -11.67
C THR A 191 -11.57 16.19 -12.73
N THR A 192 -12.84 16.32 -12.34
CA THR A 192 -13.98 16.33 -13.28
C THR A 192 -14.37 17.71 -13.82
N SER A 193 -13.69 18.80 -13.45
CA SER A 193 -14.05 20.16 -13.89
C SER A 193 -13.28 20.69 -15.11
N ASN A 194 -12.25 20.00 -15.61
CA ASN A 194 -11.39 20.51 -16.69
C ASN A 194 -11.54 19.80 -18.06
N GLU A 195 -12.54 18.94 -18.27
CA GLU A 195 -12.77 18.25 -19.57
C GLU A 195 -14.02 18.74 -20.33
N ARG A 196 -14.48 19.98 -20.12
CA ARG A 196 -15.51 20.62 -20.98
C ARG A 196 -15.17 22.09 -21.28
N SER A 197 -14.02 22.32 -21.90
CA SER A 197 -13.81 23.50 -22.74
C SER A 197 -12.73 23.18 -23.76
N ASP A 198 -13.17 22.57 -24.86
CA ASP A 198 -12.62 22.71 -26.21
C ASP A 198 -13.73 22.32 -27.20
#